data_AF-A0A0K2RBY3-F1
#
_entry.id   AF-A0A0K2RBY3-F1
#
_cell.length_a   1.000
_cell.length_b   1.000
_cell.length_c   1.000
_cell.angle_alpha   90.00
_cell.angle_beta   90.00
_cell.angle_gamma   90.00
#
_symmetry.space_group_name_H-M   'P 1'
#
loop_
_entity.id
_entity.type
_entity.pdbx_description
1 polymer ?
#
loop_
_entity_poly.entity_id
_entity_poly.type
_entity_poly.pdbx_seq_one_letter_code
_entity_poly.pdbx_strand_id
1 'polypeptide(L)'
;MVRDASMVAPVWIIDPQEDLTLPSGPVKFNGRSTDPSKKLHWQILRENSNGDKSSYLAGQVTASTVPGQGGTFSFTVGLGAGRYELRVSLMGPNDADIATDTRTFTVR
;
A
#
# COMPACT_ATOMS: atom_id res chain seq x y z
N MET A 1 -10.32 12.50 -27.20
CA MET A 1 -9.58 12.46 -25.91
C MET A 1 -8.92 11.10 -25.82
N VAL A 2 -7.65 10.99 -26.19
CA VAL A 2 -6.84 9.78 -25.91
C VAL A 2 -6.32 9.95 -24.49
N ARG A 3 -6.50 8.94 -23.63
CA ARG A 3 -5.90 8.93 -22.29
C ARG A 3 -4.42 8.59 -22.45
N ASP A 4 -3.53 9.50 -22.05
CA ASP A 4 -2.10 9.23 -22.02
C ASP A 4 -1.81 8.19 -20.93
N ALA A 5 -1.44 6.98 -21.35
CA ALA A 5 -1.15 5.86 -20.45
C ALA A 5 0.05 6.12 -19.53
N SER A 6 0.89 7.11 -19.84
CA SER A 6 2.02 7.56 -19.02
C SER A 6 1.62 8.34 -17.77
N MET A 7 0.36 8.79 -17.67
CA MET A 7 -0.15 9.55 -16.51
C MET A 7 -0.79 8.66 -15.44
N VAL A 8 -0.87 7.34 -15.67
CA VAL A 8 -1.44 6.40 -14.69
C VAL A 8 -0.36 5.98 -13.71
N ALA A 9 -0.61 6.16 -12.41
CA ALA A 9 0.29 5.69 -11.37
C ALA A 9 0.50 4.16 -11.49
N PRO A 10 1.75 3.65 -11.54
CA PRO A 10 2.02 2.21 -11.69
C PRO A 10 1.53 1.35 -10.52
N VAL A 11 1.33 1.98 -9.36
CA VAL A 11 0.76 1.40 -8.15
C VAL A 11 -0.03 2.48 -7.41
N TRP A 12 -1.16 2.12 -6.82
CA TRP A 12 -1.96 3.01 -5.99
C TRP A 12 -2.71 2.25 -4.90
N ILE A 13 -2.75 2.85 -3.71
CA ILE A 13 -3.50 2.38 -2.55
C ILE A 13 -4.92 2.92 -2.66
N ILE A 14 -5.91 2.03 -2.53
CA ILE A 14 -7.34 2.36 -2.50
C ILE A 14 -7.83 2.43 -1.06
N ASP A 15 -7.43 1.50 -0.19
CA ASP A 15 -7.74 1.59 1.24
C ASP A 15 -6.50 1.30 2.10
N PRO A 16 -6.30 2.07 3.19
CA PRO A 16 -7.11 3.21 3.63
C PRO A 16 -6.93 4.45 2.74
N GLN A 17 -7.91 5.34 2.78
CA GLN A 17 -7.78 6.70 2.25
C GLN A 17 -6.89 7.56 3.16
N GLU A 18 -6.37 8.66 2.62
CA GLU A 18 -5.51 9.59 3.35
C GLU A 18 -6.19 10.12 4.63
N ASP A 19 -5.45 10.14 5.73
CA ASP A 19 -5.87 10.57 7.07
C ASP A 19 -7.14 9.86 7.62
N LEU A 20 -7.53 8.73 7.03
CA LEU A 20 -8.69 7.96 7.49
C LEU A 20 -8.48 7.45 8.91
N THR A 21 -9.54 7.47 9.71
CA THR A 21 -9.57 6.82 11.02
C THR A 21 -10.29 5.48 10.92
N LEU A 22 -9.64 4.43 11.41
CA LEU A 22 -10.14 3.07 11.43
C LEU A 22 -10.29 2.57 12.88
N PRO A 23 -11.21 1.61 13.13
CA PRO A 23 -11.27 0.94 14.41
C PRO A 23 -10.03 0.06 14.65
N SER A 24 -9.68 -0.14 15.91
CA SER A 24 -8.66 -1.10 16.33
C SER A 24 -8.98 -2.53 15.87
N GLY A 25 -7.93 -3.29 15.56
CA GLY A 25 -8.03 -4.67 15.09
C GLY A 25 -7.36 -4.90 13.73
N PRO A 26 -7.77 -5.96 13.01
CA PRO A 26 -7.25 -6.26 11.68
C PRO A 26 -7.63 -5.15 10.69
N VAL A 27 -6.63 -4.50 10.10
CA VAL A 27 -6.81 -3.52 9.03
C VAL A 27 -6.57 -4.21 7.70
N LYS A 28 -7.57 -4.16 6.82
CA LYS A 28 -7.45 -4.63 5.44
C LYS A 28 -6.95 -3.50 4.55
N PHE A 29 -5.87 -3.77 3.84
CA PHE A 29 -5.30 -2.88 2.84
C PHE A 29 -5.65 -3.41 1.46
N ASN A 30 -5.96 -2.50 0.54
CA ASN A 30 -6.18 -2.86 -0.85
C ASN A 30 -5.77 -1.73 -1.80
N GLY A 31 -5.50 -2.10 -3.03
CA GLY A 31 -5.09 -1.19 -4.07
C GLY A 31 -4.91 -1.91 -5.38
N ARG A 32 -4.27 -1.25 -6.35
CA ARG A 32 -3.93 -1.87 -7.62
C ARG A 32 -2.53 -1.52 -8.08
N SER A 33 -2.00 -2.39 -8.91
CA SER A 33 -0.85 -2.16 -9.76
C SER A 33 -1.27 -2.27 -11.23
N THR A 34 -0.58 -1.53 -12.10
CA THR A 34 -0.74 -1.66 -13.55
C THR A 34 -0.12 -2.95 -14.10
N ASP A 35 0.66 -3.69 -13.31
CA ASP A 35 1.36 -4.91 -13.72
C ASP A 35 0.85 -6.13 -12.92
N PRO A 36 -0.15 -6.87 -13.43
CA PRO A 36 -0.63 -8.11 -12.83
C PRO A 36 0.50 -9.13 -12.64
N SER A 37 0.39 -10.02 -11.66
CA SER A 37 1.41 -11.02 -11.27
C SER A 37 2.70 -10.47 -10.63
N LYS A 38 2.94 -9.15 -10.67
CA LYS A 38 4.11 -8.57 -9.99
C LYS A 38 3.98 -8.65 -8.49
N LYS A 39 5.13 -8.85 -7.85
CA LYS A 39 5.28 -8.63 -6.42
C LYS A 39 5.33 -7.13 -6.14
N LEU A 40 4.72 -6.76 -5.03
CA LEU A 40 4.74 -5.44 -4.45
C LEU A 40 5.39 -5.54 -3.07
N HIS A 41 6.27 -4.60 -2.75
CA HIS A 41 6.73 -4.39 -1.40
C HIS A 41 5.73 -3.52 -0.67
N TRP A 42 5.43 -3.85 0.58
CA TRP A 42 4.67 -2.97 1.46
C TRP A 42 5.41 -2.78 2.78
N GLN A 43 5.32 -1.56 3.30
CA GLN A 43 5.87 -1.19 4.59
C GLN A 43 4.85 -0.34 5.34
N ILE A 44 4.66 -0.64 6.61
CA ILE A 44 3.91 0.18 7.54
C ILE A 44 4.90 0.82 8.49
N LEU A 45 4.89 2.15 8.53
CA LEU A 45 5.63 2.94 9.48
C LEU A 45 4.67 3.40 10.58
N ARG A 46 5.13 3.43 11.83
CA ARG A 46 4.38 3.98 12.96
C ARG A 46 4.97 5.31 13.37
N GLU A 47 4.09 6.28 13.60
CA GLU A 47 4.46 7.57 14.18
C GLU A 47 4.68 7.41 15.69
N ASN A 48 5.85 7.85 16.14
CA ASN A 48 6.27 7.81 17.54
C ASN A 48 5.82 9.07 18.29
N SER A 49 5.98 9.09 19.61
CA SER A 49 5.54 10.21 20.45
C SER A 49 6.23 11.55 20.15
N ASN A 50 7.37 11.52 19.47
CA ASN A 50 8.11 12.71 19.03
C ASN A 50 7.76 13.16 17.60
N GLY A 51 6.80 12.50 16.94
CA GLY A 51 6.39 12.77 15.55
C GLY A 51 7.21 12.05 14.48
N ASP A 52 8.29 11.34 14.86
CA ASP A 52 9.10 10.59 13.90
C ASP A 52 8.40 9.30 13.47
N LYS A 53 8.61 8.90 12.21
CA LYS A 53 8.12 7.63 11.67
C LYS A 53 9.22 6.58 11.72
N SER A 54 8.91 5.42 12.30
CA SER A 54 9.80 4.26 12.33
C SER A 54 9.17 3.06 11.65
N SER A 55 10.00 2.22 11.00
CA SER A 55 9.52 0.98 10.39
C SER A 55 8.86 0.09 11.44
N TYR A 56 7.62 -0.34 11.18
CA TYR A 56 6.84 -1.14 12.11
C TYR A 56 6.62 -2.56 11.59
N LEU A 57 6.06 -2.69 10.38
CA LEU A 57 5.84 -3.97 9.70
C LEU A 57 6.22 -3.84 8.23
N ALA A 58 6.60 -4.95 7.61
CA ALA A 58 6.85 -5.01 6.18
C ALA A 58 6.54 -6.40 5.63
N GLY A 59 6.32 -6.48 4.33
CA GLY A 59 6.13 -7.74 3.64
C GLY A 59 5.99 -7.57 2.14
N GLN A 60 5.55 -8.65 1.48
CA GLN A 60 5.29 -8.67 0.05
C GLN A 60 3.86 -9.12 -0.21
N VAL A 61 3.28 -8.64 -1.31
CA VAL A 61 2.00 -9.15 -1.84
C VAL A 61 2.08 -9.25 -3.36
N THR A 62 1.46 -10.25 -3.96
CA THR A 62 1.41 -10.39 -5.42
C THR A 62 0.11 -9.79 -5.96
N ALA A 63 0.23 -8.96 -6.99
CA ALA A 63 -0.93 -8.41 -7.70
C ALA A 63 -1.67 -9.53 -8.45
N SER A 64 -2.99 -9.56 -8.33
CA SER A 64 -3.85 -10.60 -8.89
C SER A 64 -3.78 -10.65 -10.41
N THR A 65 -3.84 -11.86 -10.96
CA THR A 65 -3.99 -12.15 -12.39
C THR A 65 -5.42 -12.55 -12.76
N VAL A 66 -6.32 -12.63 -11.79
CA VAL A 66 -7.70 -13.09 -12.01
C VAL A 66 -8.41 -12.14 -12.98
N PRO A 67 -9.06 -12.66 -14.05
CA PRO A 67 -9.81 -11.83 -14.98
C PRO A 67 -10.84 -10.93 -14.26
N GLY A 68 -10.88 -9.64 -14.62
CA GLY A 68 -11.71 -8.63 -13.94
C GLY A 68 -11.12 -8.07 -12.63
N GLN A 69 -10.14 -8.75 -12.04
CA GLN A 69 -9.39 -8.30 -10.85
C GLN A 69 -7.88 -8.15 -11.15
N GLY A 70 -7.50 -8.12 -12.42
CA GLY A 70 -6.12 -7.92 -12.83
C GLY A 70 -5.50 -6.69 -12.15
N GLY A 71 -4.33 -6.89 -11.55
CA GLY A 71 -3.57 -5.86 -10.87
C GLY A 71 -4.01 -5.57 -9.43
N THR A 72 -5.13 -6.10 -8.93
CA THR A 72 -5.55 -5.82 -7.54
C THR A 72 -4.63 -6.51 -6.55
N PHE A 73 -4.28 -5.85 -5.45
CA PHE A 73 -3.63 -6.48 -4.31
C PHE A 73 -4.45 -6.25 -3.04
N SER A 74 -4.34 -7.20 -2.11
CA SER A 74 -4.89 -7.02 -0.76
C SER A 74 -4.08 -7.82 0.25
N PHE A 75 -3.92 -7.25 1.44
CA PHE A 75 -3.35 -7.92 2.60
C PHE A 75 -4.03 -7.39 3.86
N THR A 76 -3.85 -8.07 4.98
CA THR A 76 -4.45 -7.69 6.26
C THR A 76 -3.40 -7.82 7.35
N VAL A 77 -3.30 -6.82 8.20
CA VAL A 77 -2.42 -6.84 9.37
C VAL A 77 -3.18 -6.42 10.62
N GLY A 78 -2.86 -7.04 11.76
CA GLY A 78 -3.36 -6.59 13.06
C GLY A 78 -2.58 -5.35 13.51
N LEU A 79 -3.28 -4.24 13.73
CA LEU A 79 -2.68 -3.00 14.23
C LEU A 79 -3.31 -2.60 15.56
N GLY A 80 -2.46 -2.20 16.51
CA GLY A 80 -2.90 -1.52 17.72
C GLY A 80 -3.27 -0.07 17.43
N ALA A 81 -3.79 0.63 18.45
CA ALA A 81 -4.05 2.06 18.33
C ALA A 81 -2.77 2.86 18.02
N GLY A 82 -2.88 3.83 17.12
CA GLY A 82 -1.75 4.66 16.71
C GLY A 82 -1.94 5.32 15.35
N ARG A 83 -0.99 6.18 14.99
CA ARG A 83 -0.92 6.80 13.66
C ARG A 83 0.16 6.12 12.83
N TYR A 84 -0.17 5.87 11.56
CA TYR A 84 0.61 5.04 10.68
C TYR A 84 0.74 5.67 9.29
N GLU A 85 1.78 5.26 8.57
CA GLU A 85 1.93 5.48 7.13
C GLU A 85 2.12 4.13 6.45
N LEU A 86 1.27 3.82 5.48
CA LEU A 86 1.48 2.72 4.55
C LEU A 86 2.28 3.23 3.35
N ARG A 87 3.28 2.46 2.93
CA ARG A 87 3.96 2.56 1.64
C ARG A 87 3.75 1.27 0.88
N VAL A 88 3.34 1.37 -0.39
CA VAL A 88 3.29 0.22 -1.31
C VAL A 88 4.11 0.56 -2.54
N SER A 89 5.11 -0.26 -2.82
CA SER A 89 6.02 -0.09 -3.93
C SER A 89 5.86 -1.20 -4.97
N LEU A 90 5.87 -0.82 -6.24
CA LEU A 90 6.08 -1.75 -7.35
C LEU A 90 7.55 -2.15 -7.40
N MET A 91 7.78 -3.46 -7.45
CA MET A 91 9.12 -4.03 -7.53
C MET A 91 9.59 -4.12 -8.99
N GLY A 92 10.76 -3.54 -9.25
CA GLY A 92 11.50 -3.66 -10.50
C GLY A 92 12.61 -4.71 -10.46
N PRO A 93 13.55 -4.68 -11.41
CA PRO A 93 14.71 -5.56 -11.41
C PRO A 93 15.56 -5.43 -10.13
N ASN A 94 16.19 -6.52 -9.71
CA ASN A 94 17.02 -6.60 -8.48
C ASN A 94 16.28 -6.18 -7.20
N ASP A 95 14.97 -6.44 -7.15
CA ASP A 95 14.08 -6.10 -6.02
C ASP A 95 14.05 -4.60 -5.66
N ALA A 96 14.41 -3.73 -6.60
CA ALA A 96 14.37 -2.29 -6.40
C ALA A 96 12.93 -1.74 -6.45
N ASP A 97 12.60 -0.82 -5.57
CA ASP A 97 11.33 -0.09 -5.62
C ASP A 97 11.38 0.94 -6.76
N ILE A 98 10.51 0.78 -7.77
CA ILE A 98 10.51 1.64 -8.98
C ILE A 98 9.35 2.64 -9.03
N ALA A 99 8.32 2.44 -8.21
CA ALA A 99 7.22 3.36 -8.02
C ALA A 99 6.58 3.08 -6.66
N THR A 100 6.20 4.11 -5.91
CA THR A 100 5.63 3.97 -4.56
C THR A 100 4.42 4.88 -4.41
N ASP A 101 3.34 4.35 -3.84
CA ASP A 101 2.23 5.15 -3.31
C ASP A 101 2.23 5.07 -1.78
N THR A 102 1.75 6.14 -1.15
CA THR A 102 1.76 6.29 0.31
C THR A 102 0.42 6.76 0.83
N ARG A 103 0.00 6.27 2.00
CA ARG A 103 -1.20 6.73 2.71
C ARG A 103 -0.94 6.85 4.20
N THR A 104 -1.26 7.98 4.80
CA THR A 104 -1.32 8.09 6.26
C THR A 104 -2.71 7.76 6.77
N PHE A 105 -2.80 7.14 7.96
CA PHE A 105 -4.07 6.77 8.58
C PHE A 105 -3.91 6.59 10.09
N THR A 106 -5.02 6.56 10.83
CA THR A 106 -5.04 6.35 12.28
C THR A 106 -5.89 5.14 12.64
N VAL A 107 -5.45 4.35 13.62
CA VAL A 107 -6.19 3.25 14.23
C VAL A 107 -6.55 3.65 15.67
N ARG A 108 -7.82 3.49 16.07
CA ARG A 108 -8.32 3.88 17.40
C ARG A 108 -9.22 2.81 18.02
#